data_AF-A0A507E8W1-F1
#
_entry.id   AF-A0A507E8W1-F1
#
_cell.length_a   1.000
_cell.length_b   1.000
_cell.length_c   1.000
_cell.angle_alpha   90.00
_cell.angle_beta   90.00
_cell.angle_gamma   90.00
#
_symmetry.space_group_name_H-M   'P 1'
#
loop_
_entity.id
_entity.type
_entity.pdbx_description
1 polymer ?
#
loop_
_entity_poly.entity_id
_entity_poly.type
_entity_poly.pdbx_seq_one_letter_code
_entity_poly.pdbx_strand_id
1 'polypeptide(L)'
;MAELVSKYENFVLHNAPQISGLESGLRSLTYILPGRFQDADMASEAIFASVNLVSLYHDTILSQAALRQQPETPASKFNRYTRFMLRSGGAYKRVSYILTIVQMFEVLTEMAATKVGGKKGKGRAVLSIEIIKVLCRAALLRLSRNRMTMHATVPERDYDPATVEPPSPDAPSVTWKGKRTGKEHIQVDQITKQDKGGYDHAVQYLLSKALTEAAKTPMDLLRPLKNGRMWAEWLFVLRPLVYVLTLRKLGPTSYKPYLISLAMELVSLFSSMDLSTFGFRPDLTLLERDEYKRRYWLLLYYLLRNPFYTQWTKERMNAFINGAGRRPLISLFAGILRDYQPLWEKWHFYTSGY
;
A
#
# COMPACT_ATOMS: atom_id res chain seq x y z
N MET A 1 -22.45 -10.34 -20.69
CA MET A 1 -21.31 -9.83 -19.89
C MET A 1 -21.77 -8.95 -18.73
N ALA A 2 -22.49 -7.84 -18.97
CA ALA A 2 -22.94 -6.95 -17.89
C ALA A 2 -23.80 -7.65 -16.81
N GLU A 3 -24.69 -8.56 -17.21
CA GLU A 3 -25.53 -9.34 -16.28
C GLU A 3 -24.73 -10.32 -15.41
N LEU A 4 -23.64 -10.89 -15.93
CA LEU A 4 -22.77 -11.78 -15.14
C LEU A 4 -21.97 -10.98 -14.11
N VAL A 5 -21.51 -9.79 -14.49
CA VAL A 5 -20.81 -8.87 -13.58
C VAL A 5 -21.73 -8.43 -12.44
N SER A 6 -22.97 -8.03 -12.74
CA SER A 6 -23.92 -7.63 -11.68
C SER A 6 -24.31 -8.79 -10.77
N LYS A 7 -24.51 -10.01 -11.31
CA LYS A 7 -24.72 -11.22 -10.50
C LYS A 7 -23.54 -11.49 -9.56
N TYR A 8 -22.31 -11.34 -10.05
CA TYR A 8 -21.12 -11.51 -9.23
C TYR A 8 -20.99 -10.42 -8.16
N GLU A 9 -21.22 -9.14 -8.50
CA GLU A 9 -21.21 -8.05 -7.53
C GLU A 9 -22.23 -8.28 -6.41
N ASN A 10 -23.44 -8.71 -6.75
CA ASN A 10 -24.46 -9.06 -5.75
C ASN A 10 -24.05 -10.25 -4.89
N PHE A 11 -23.43 -11.28 -5.49
CA PHE A 11 -22.88 -12.41 -4.74
C PHE A 11 -21.81 -11.98 -3.74
N VAL A 12 -20.89 -11.10 -4.16
CA VAL A 12 -19.83 -10.57 -3.29
C VAL A 12 -20.42 -9.76 -2.13
N LEU A 13 -21.43 -8.92 -2.39
CA LEU A 13 -22.08 -8.11 -1.35
C LEU A 13 -22.82 -8.97 -0.32
N HIS A 14 -23.50 -10.04 -0.74
CA HIS A 14 -24.21 -10.94 0.19
C HIS A 14 -23.26 -11.81 1.02
N ASN A 15 -22.08 -12.12 0.50
CA ASN A 15 -21.11 -13.01 1.14
C ASN A 15 -19.83 -12.29 1.59
N ALA A 16 -19.91 -10.98 1.85
CA ALA A 16 -18.75 -10.15 2.17
C ALA A 16 -17.94 -10.68 3.38
N PRO A 17 -18.57 -11.07 4.52
CA PRO A 17 -17.83 -11.63 5.65
C PRO A 17 -17.12 -12.94 5.31
N GLN A 18 -17.79 -13.84 4.58
CA GLN A 18 -17.27 -15.15 4.19
C GLN A 18 -16.10 -15.01 3.21
N ILE A 19 -16.23 -14.14 2.21
CA ILE A 19 -15.17 -13.86 1.24
C ILE A 19 -13.96 -13.26 1.93
N SER A 20 -14.13 -12.29 2.83
CA SER A 20 -13.01 -11.73 3.61
C SER A 20 -12.33 -12.79 4.50
N GLY A 21 -13.11 -13.71 5.09
CA GLY A 21 -12.59 -14.85 5.82
C GLY A 21 -11.76 -15.79 4.94
N LEU A 22 -12.25 -16.13 3.74
CA LEU A 22 -11.53 -16.95 2.77
C LEU A 22 -10.25 -16.28 2.27
N GLU A 23 -10.30 -14.99 1.93
CA GLU A 23 -9.12 -14.22 1.55
C GLU A 23 -8.06 -14.23 2.64
N SER A 24 -8.47 -14.01 3.89
CA SER A 24 -7.57 -13.99 5.05
C SER A 24 -7.01 -15.39 5.34
N GLY A 25 -7.83 -16.43 5.23
CA GLY A 25 -7.42 -17.82 5.39
C GLY A 25 -6.41 -18.25 4.33
N LEU A 26 -6.66 -17.91 3.06
CA LEU A 26 -5.72 -18.20 1.96
C LEU A 26 -4.41 -17.45 2.14
N ARG A 27 -4.42 -16.15 2.50
CA ARG A 27 -3.18 -15.43 2.84
C ARG A 27 -2.44 -16.07 4.00
N SER A 28 -3.14 -16.47 5.05
CA SER A 28 -2.51 -17.15 6.20
C SER A 28 -1.86 -18.47 5.79
N LEU A 29 -2.50 -19.23 4.91
CA LEU A 29 -1.95 -20.46 4.35
C LEU A 29 -0.68 -20.20 3.55
N THR A 30 -0.62 -19.11 2.78
CA THR A 30 0.58 -18.74 2.02
C THR A 30 1.79 -18.42 2.89
N TYR A 31 1.59 -18.07 4.16
CA TYR A 31 2.69 -17.84 5.09
C TYR A 31 3.26 -19.11 5.73
N ILE A 32 2.51 -20.22 5.71
CA ILE A 32 2.88 -21.50 6.34
C ILE A 32 3.54 -22.45 5.34
N LEU A 33 3.17 -22.33 4.07
CA LEU A 33 3.65 -23.20 2.99
C LEU A 33 5.15 -23.10 2.62
N PRO A 34 5.81 -21.93 2.68
CA PRO A 34 7.19 -21.81 2.20
C PRO A 34 8.15 -22.75 2.94
N GLY A 35 9.07 -23.37 2.19
CA GLY A 35 10.05 -24.31 2.74
C GLY A 35 9.54 -25.72 3.11
N ARG A 36 8.24 -26.02 2.96
CA ARG A 36 7.67 -27.33 3.33
C ARG A 36 7.64 -28.36 2.20
N PHE A 37 7.51 -27.92 0.94
CA PHE A 37 7.54 -28.79 -0.24
C PHE A 37 8.42 -28.20 -1.35
N GLN A 38 8.85 -29.06 -2.28
CA GLN A 38 9.51 -28.60 -3.51
C GLN A 38 8.54 -27.75 -4.33
N ASP A 39 9.00 -26.60 -4.84
CA ASP A 39 8.19 -25.59 -5.55
C ASP A 39 7.04 -24.94 -4.73
N ALA A 40 6.90 -25.27 -3.44
CA ALA A 40 5.89 -24.64 -2.56
C ALA A 40 6.01 -23.12 -2.52
N ASP A 41 7.24 -22.59 -2.53
CA ASP A 41 7.50 -21.15 -2.50
C ASP A 41 6.86 -20.41 -3.69
N MET A 42 6.93 -21.02 -4.88
CA MET A 42 6.36 -20.42 -6.10
C MET A 42 4.84 -20.55 -6.10
N ALA A 43 4.32 -21.68 -5.63
CA ALA A 43 2.88 -21.92 -5.54
C ALA A 43 2.23 -21.00 -4.49
N SER A 44 2.85 -20.84 -3.31
CA SER A 44 2.35 -19.95 -2.25
C SER A 44 2.37 -18.50 -2.71
N GLU A 45 3.42 -18.06 -3.40
CA GLU A 45 3.48 -16.71 -3.97
C GLU A 45 2.44 -16.50 -5.09
N ALA A 46 2.19 -17.51 -5.92
CA ALA A 46 1.15 -17.44 -6.95
C ALA A 46 -0.26 -17.32 -6.34
N ILE A 47 -0.54 -18.07 -5.28
CA ILE A 47 -1.79 -17.97 -4.52
C ILE A 47 -1.88 -16.58 -3.88
N PHE A 48 -0.82 -16.09 -3.25
CA PHE A 48 -0.78 -14.77 -2.61
C PHE A 48 -1.07 -13.65 -3.61
N ALA A 49 -0.38 -13.63 -4.75
CA ALA A 49 -0.59 -12.65 -5.82
C ALA A 49 -2.03 -12.71 -6.38
N SER A 50 -2.55 -13.92 -6.59
CA SER A 50 -3.92 -14.13 -7.11
C SER A 50 -4.99 -13.66 -6.15
N VAL A 51 -4.87 -14.00 -4.85
CA VAL A 51 -5.79 -13.55 -3.80
C VAL A 51 -5.75 -12.02 -3.71
N ASN A 52 -4.57 -11.41 -3.73
CA ASN A 52 -4.46 -9.96 -3.68
C ASN A 52 -5.06 -9.26 -4.91
N LEU A 53 -4.92 -9.83 -6.10
CA LEU A 53 -5.56 -9.31 -7.32
C LEU A 53 -7.08 -9.38 -7.24
N VAL A 54 -7.62 -10.49 -6.74
CA VAL A 54 -9.07 -10.66 -6.53
C VAL A 54 -9.57 -9.71 -5.44
N SER A 55 -8.85 -9.59 -4.33
CA SER A 55 -9.19 -8.63 -3.26
C SER A 55 -9.18 -7.19 -3.74
N LEU A 56 -8.26 -6.82 -4.64
CA LEU A 56 -8.24 -5.49 -5.25
C LEU A 56 -9.55 -5.19 -5.99
N TYR A 57 -10.16 -6.20 -6.63
CA TYR A 57 -11.45 -6.06 -7.28
C TYR A 57 -12.59 -5.99 -6.25
N HIS A 58 -12.62 -6.91 -5.27
CA HIS A 58 -13.61 -6.90 -4.20
C HIS A 58 -13.64 -5.57 -3.44
N ASP A 59 -12.48 -4.97 -3.18
CA ASP A 59 -12.37 -3.68 -2.51
C ASP A 59 -13.06 -2.56 -3.27
N THR A 60 -13.08 -2.61 -4.60
CA THR A 60 -13.81 -1.61 -5.40
C THR A 60 -15.32 -1.73 -5.27
N ILE A 61 -15.85 -2.93 -5.03
CA ILE A 61 -17.28 -3.20 -4.85
C ILE A 61 -17.68 -2.85 -3.42
N LEU A 62 -16.97 -3.43 -2.45
CA LEU A 62 -17.27 -3.30 -1.03
C LEU A 62 -17.07 -1.87 -0.54
N SER A 63 -16.05 -1.14 -1.02
CA SER A 63 -15.87 0.27 -0.62
C SER A 63 -16.99 1.18 -1.11
N GLN A 64 -17.59 0.87 -2.26
CA GLN A 64 -18.74 1.63 -2.76
C GLN A 64 -20.00 1.34 -1.94
N ALA A 65 -20.21 0.08 -1.54
CA ALA A 65 -21.33 -0.31 -0.67
C ALA A 65 -21.19 0.29 0.73
N ALA A 66 -20.02 0.18 1.35
CA ALA A 66 -19.73 0.75 2.67
C ALA A 66 -19.96 2.27 2.71
N LEU A 67 -19.48 2.99 1.68
CA LEU A 67 -19.70 4.44 1.56
C LEU A 67 -21.19 4.83 1.43
N ARG A 68 -22.02 3.98 0.83
CA ARG A 68 -23.46 4.24 0.69
C ARG A 68 -24.22 4.01 1.99
N GLN A 69 -23.80 3.01 2.77
CA GLN A 69 -24.47 2.65 4.03
C GLN A 69 -24.07 3.57 5.17
N GLN A 70 -22.80 3.94 5.25
CA GLN A 70 -22.28 4.80 6.30
C GLN A 70 -21.65 6.05 5.69
N PRO A 71 -22.45 6.98 5.14
CA PRO A 71 -21.92 8.23 4.60
C PRO A 71 -21.34 9.13 5.70
N GLU A 72 -21.64 8.82 6.97
CA GLU A 72 -21.18 9.60 8.11
C GLU A 72 -19.80 9.23 8.64
N THR A 73 -19.33 8.01 8.41
CA THR A 73 -18.00 7.62 8.84
C THR A 73 -16.96 8.33 7.97
N PRO A 74 -16.08 9.15 8.57
CA PRO A 74 -15.08 9.87 7.80
C PRO A 74 -14.10 8.86 7.21
N ALA A 75 -14.13 8.68 5.90
CA ALA A 75 -13.12 7.88 5.20
C ALA A 75 -11.71 8.35 5.58
N SER A 76 -10.76 7.41 5.66
CA SER A 76 -9.38 7.73 5.98
C SER A 76 -8.86 8.87 5.08
N LYS A 77 -8.06 9.78 5.64
CA LYS A 77 -7.50 10.93 4.88
C LYS A 77 -6.78 10.47 3.62
N PHE A 78 -6.06 9.36 3.74
CA PHE A 78 -5.42 8.67 2.63
C PHE A 78 -6.42 8.27 1.54
N ASN A 79 -7.46 7.52 1.92
CA ASN A 79 -8.50 7.06 1.00
C ASN A 79 -9.29 8.20 0.35
N ARG A 80 -9.55 9.29 1.08
CA ARG A 80 -10.19 10.48 0.51
C ARG A 80 -9.34 11.09 -0.60
N TYR A 81 -8.04 11.24 -0.37
CA TYR A 81 -7.10 11.74 -1.37
C TYR A 81 -6.98 10.80 -2.57
N THR A 82 -6.73 9.51 -2.34
CA THR A 82 -6.51 8.54 -3.43
C THR A 82 -7.76 8.35 -4.29
N ARG A 83 -8.96 8.25 -3.68
CA ARG A 83 -10.23 8.18 -4.42
C ARG A 83 -10.43 9.43 -5.28
N PHE A 84 -10.13 10.62 -4.75
CA PHE A 84 -10.20 11.86 -5.52
C PHE A 84 -9.25 11.84 -6.71
N MET A 85 -8.00 11.43 -6.52
CA MET A 85 -7.00 11.36 -7.59
C MET A 85 -7.36 10.35 -8.68
N LEU A 86 -7.88 9.18 -8.30
CA LEU A 86 -8.35 8.16 -9.24
C LEU A 86 -9.56 8.62 -10.07
N ARG A 87 -10.45 9.45 -9.49
CA ARG A 87 -11.58 10.05 -10.20
C ARG A 87 -11.18 11.24 -11.08
N SER A 88 -10.12 11.95 -10.72
CA SER A 88 -9.69 13.18 -11.41
C SER A 88 -9.08 12.93 -12.79
N GLY A 89 -8.54 11.73 -13.06
CA GLY A 89 -7.91 11.45 -14.36
C GLY A 89 -7.82 9.98 -14.71
N GLY A 90 -8.27 9.63 -15.92
CA GLY A 90 -8.22 8.25 -16.43
C GLY A 90 -6.79 7.73 -16.59
N ALA A 91 -5.84 8.57 -16.97
CA ALA A 91 -4.43 8.20 -17.06
C ALA A 91 -3.85 7.86 -15.67
N TYR A 92 -4.11 8.71 -14.66
CA TYR A 92 -3.68 8.45 -13.28
C TYR A 92 -4.25 7.13 -12.79
N LYS A 93 -5.56 6.90 -13.01
CA LYS A 93 -6.23 5.63 -12.68
C LYS A 93 -5.52 4.43 -13.29
N ARG A 94 -5.27 4.43 -14.61
CA ARG A 94 -4.61 3.32 -15.32
C ARG A 94 -3.21 3.07 -14.76
N VAL A 95 -2.39 4.11 -14.59
CA VAL A 95 -1.03 3.97 -14.09
C VAL A 95 -1.00 3.47 -12.65
N SER A 96 -1.91 3.94 -11.78
CA SER A 96 -2.03 3.46 -10.39
C SER A 96 -2.32 1.97 -10.34
N TYR A 97 -3.30 1.48 -11.12
CA TYR A 97 -3.61 0.04 -11.14
C TYR A 97 -2.49 -0.80 -11.74
N ILE A 98 -1.82 -0.33 -12.81
CA ILE A 98 -0.66 -1.03 -13.37
C ILE A 98 0.45 -1.16 -12.33
N LEU A 99 0.76 -0.07 -11.60
CA LEU A 99 1.78 -0.10 -10.56
C LEU A 99 1.43 -1.10 -9.44
N THR A 100 0.18 -1.08 -8.98
CA THR A 100 -0.30 -2.01 -7.94
C THR A 100 -0.22 -3.47 -8.42
N ILE A 101 -0.63 -3.77 -9.65
CA ILE A 101 -0.55 -5.12 -10.20
C ILE A 101 0.92 -5.56 -10.34
N VAL A 102 1.80 -4.68 -10.80
CA VAL A 102 3.24 -4.99 -10.89
C VAL A 102 3.82 -5.31 -9.51
N GLN A 103 3.45 -4.55 -8.46
CA GLN A 103 3.88 -4.83 -7.08
C GLN A 103 3.33 -6.16 -6.56
N MET A 104 2.09 -6.54 -6.90
CA MET A 104 1.51 -7.83 -6.50
C MET A 104 2.20 -9.04 -7.15
N PHE A 105 2.81 -8.87 -8.32
CA PHE A 105 3.39 -9.96 -9.12
C PHE A 105 4.93 -9.93 -9.19
N GLU A 106 5.61 -8.99 -8.53
CA GLU A 106 7.06 -8.80 -8.69
C GLU A 106 7.87 -10.01 -8.21
N VAL A 107 7.50 -10.60 -7.08
CA VAL A 107 8.17 -11.79 -6.55
C VAL A 107 7.89 -13.00 -7.45
N LEU A 108 6.63 -13.22 -7.85
CA LEU A 108 6.25 -14.33 -8.72
C LEU A 108 6.97 -14.29 -10.07
N THR A 109 7.08 -13.09 -10.66
CA THR A 109 7.80 -12.89 -11.92
C THR A 109 9.32 -13.05 -11.76
N GLU A 110 9.88 -12.65 -10.62
CA GLU A 110 11.28 -12.94 -10.26
C GLU A 110 11.52 -14.47 -10.15
N MET A 111 10.61 -15.20 -9.50
CA MET A 111 10.66 -16.65 -9.37
C MET A 111 10.58 -17.36 -10.72
N ALA A 112 9.60 -16.99 -11.54
CA ALA A 112 9.42 -17.55 -12.88
C ALA A 112 10.65 -17.29 -13.78
N ALA A 113 11.17 -16.05 -13.79
CA ALA A 113 12.34 -15.70 -14.60
C ALA A 113 13.62 -16.41 -14.14
N THR A 114 13.73 -16.70 -12.84
CA THR A 114 14.85 -17.47 -12.29
C THR A 114 14.76 -18.95 -12.69
N LYS A 115 13.55 -19.52 -12.76
CA LYS A 115 13.34 -20.91 -13.21
C LYS A 115 13.70 -21.10 -14.69
N VAL A 116 13.36 -20.12 -15.54
CA VAL A 116 13.63 -20.20 -16.99
C VAL A 116 15.06 -19.79 -17.36
N GLY A 117 15.57 -18.70 -16.77
CA GLY A 117 16.81 -18.04 -17.20
C GLY A 117 17.94 -18.02 -16.17
N GLY A 118 17.78 -18.71 -15.04
CA GLY A 118 18.76 -18.73 -13.95
C GLY A 118 19.14 -17.33 -13.45
N LYS A 119 20.43 -17.13 -13.13
CA LYS A 119 20.94 -15.85 -12.61
C LYS A 119 20.77 -14.68 -13.60
N LYS A 120 20.95 -14.94 -14.91
CA LYS A 120 20.80 -13.91 -15.96
C LYS A 120 19.33 -13.51 -16.13
N GLY A 121 18.43 -14.49 -16.12
CA GLY A 121 16.98 -14.29 -16.14
C GLY A 121 16.49 -13.48 -14.96
N LYS A 122 16.88 -13.87 -13.74
CA LYS A 122 16.62 -13.13 -12.50
C LYS A 122 17.01 -11.66 -12.61
N GLY A 123 18.27 -11.42 -12.99
CA GLY A 123 18.78 -10.05 -13.13
C GLY A 123 17.96 -9.22 -14.11
N ARG A 124 17.62 -9.78 -15.29
CA ARG A 124 16.79 -9.13 -16.32
C ARG A 124 15.40 -8.80 -15.80
N ALA A 125 14.71 -9.74 -15.16
CA ALA A 125 13.38 -9.52 -14.60
C ALA A 125 13.37 -8.41 -13.54
N VAL A 126 14.28 -8.46 -12.57
CA VAL A 126 14.39 -7.45 -11.51
C VAL A 126 14.59 -6.05 -12.09
N LEU A 127 15.49 -5.90 -13.08
CA LEU A 127 15.68 -4.60 -13.73
C LEU A 127 14.43 -4.15 -14.49
N SER A 128 13.79 -5.03 -15.26
CA SER A 128 12.60 -4.67 -16.03
C SER A 128 11.46 -4.20 -15.11
N ILE A 129 11.23 -4.92 -14.01
CA ILE A 129 10.22 -4.56 -13.01
C ILE A 129 10.54 -3.22 -12.36
N GLU A 130 11.80 -2.99 -11.95
CA GLU A 130 12.18 -1.70 -11.37
C GLU A 130 12.05 -0.54 -12.36
N ILE A 131 12.39 -0.75 -13.64
CA ILE A 131 12.15 0.26 -14.68
C ILE A 131 10.66 0.57 -14.79
N ILE A 132 9.80 -0.46 -14.86
CA ILE A 132 8.35 -0.28 -14.94
C ILE A 132 7.83 0.49 -13.71
N LYS A 133 8.24 0.10 -12.48
CA LYS A 133 7.84 0.77 -11.24
C LYS A 133 8.28 2.25 -11.23
N VAL A 134 9.52 2.53 -11.62
CA VAL A 134 10.05 3.91 -11.70
C VAL A 134 9.28 4.73 -12.73
N LEU A 135 9.03 4.19 -13.92
CA LEU A 135 8.26 4.88 -14.96
C LEU A 135 6.83 5.18 -14.50
N CYS A 136 6.16 4.21 -13.86
CA CYS A 136 4.84 4.41 -13.29
C CYS A 136 4.85 5.48 -12.19
N ARG A 137 5.77 5.42 -11.22
CA ARG A 137 5.87 6.42 -10.14
C ARG A 137 6.22 7.82 -10.67
N ALA A 138 7.12 7.91 -11.64
CA ALA A 138 7.45 9.16 -12.33
C ALA A 138 6.24 9.75 -13.08
N ALA A 139 5.45 8.90 -13.76
CA ALA A 139 4.22 9.32 -14.40
C ALA A 139 3.18 9.79 -13.37
N LEU A 140 3.01 9.08 -12.26
CA LEU A 140 2.11 9.48 -11.17
C LEU A 140 2.51 10.80 -10.54
N LEU A 141 3.81 11.05 -10.33
CA LEU A 141 4.32 12.31 -9.81
C LEU A 141 3.98 13.49 -10.75
N ARG A 142 4.13 13.31 -12.07
CA ARG A 142 3.75 14.35 -13.05
C ARG A 142 2.24 14.56 -13.10
N LEU A 143 1.47 13.48 -13.14
CA LEU A 143 -0.01 13.53 -13.17
C LEU A 143 -0.60 14.12 -11.88
N SER A 144 0.08 13.95 -10.74
CA SER A 144 -0.31 14.53 -9.45
C SER A 144 0.11 16.00 -9.27
N ARG A 145 0.73 16.61 -10.29
CA ARG A 145 1.30 17.97 -10.26
C ARG A 145 2.41 18.13 -9.20
N ASN A 146 3.38 17.21 -9.21
CA ASN A 146 4.53 17.18 -8.30
C ASN A 146 4.13 17.06 -6.82
N ARG A 147 3.06 16.32 -6.52
CA ARG A 147 2.77 15.92 -5.13
C ARG A 147 3.56 14.68 -4.77
N MET A 148 3.78 14.51 -3.48
CA MET A 148 4.46 13.35 -2.92
C MET A 148 3.81 12.04 -3.36
N THR A 149 4.63 11.06 -3.73
CA THR A 149 4.16 9.70 -4.05
C THR A 149 3.86 8.98 -2.74
N MET A 150 2.61 8.52 -2.64
CA MET A 150 2.15 7.74 -1.50
C MET A 150 2.55 6.27 -1.66
N HIS A 151 2.67 5.55 -0.55
CA HIS A 151 2.99 4.12 -0.55
C HIS A 151 2.02 3.27 -1.37
N ALA A 152 0.72 3.50 -1.21
CA ALA A 152 -0.33 2.88 -1.98
C ALA A 152 -0.98 3.91 -2.93
N THR A 153 -1.25 3.47 -4.16
CA THR A 153 -1.84 4.31 -5.22
C THR A 153 -3.34 4.05 -5.40
N VAL A 154 -3.85 3.04 -4.72
CA VAL A 154 -5.25 2.62 -4.68
C VAL A 154 -5.72 2.70 -3.22
N PRO A 155 -7.01 2.99 -2.96
CA PRO A 155 -7.55 3.01 -1.61
C PRO A 155 -7.33 1.67 -0.89
N GLU A 156 -7.04 1.75 0.40
CA GLU A 156 -6.94 0.59 1.28
C GLU A 156 -8.30 0.27 1.92
N ARG A 157 -8.48 -0.97 2.37
CA ARG A 157 -9.70 -1.40 3.07
C ARG A 157 -9.74 -0.78 4.46
N ASP A 158 -10.58 0.25 4.65
CA ASP A 158 -10.73 1.02 5.90
C ASP A 158 -12.07 0.80 6.62
N TYR A 159 -12.80 -0.24 6.23
CA TYR A 159 -14.09 -0.62 6.80
C TYR A 159 -14.08 -2.12 7.13
N ASP A 160 -14.88 -2.49 8.12
CA ASP A 160 -15.06 -3.89 8.47
C ASP A 160 -16.05 -4.54 7.48
N PRO A 161 -15.64 -5.55 6.69
CA PRO A 161 -16.53 -6.24 5.76
C PRO A 161 -17.73 -6.89 6.46
N ALA A 162 -17.65 -7.18 7.76
CA ALA A 162 -18.79 -7.68 8.54
C ALA A 162 -19.90 -6.64 8.74
N THR A 163 -19.58 -5.36 8.60
CA THR A 163 -20.55 -4.25 8.76
C THR A 163 -21.25 -3.86 7.47
N VAL A 164 -20.83 -4.44 6.33
CA VAL A 164 -21.42 -4.14 5.01
C VAL A 164 -22.63 -5.03 4.81
N GLU A 165 -23.82 -4.44 4.90
CA GLU A 165 -25.08 -5.16 4.65
C GLU A 165 -25.31 -5.37 3.15
N PRO A 166 -26.07 -6.39 2.72
CA PRO A 166 -26.48 -6.50 1.33
C PRO A 166 -27.42 -5.34 0.95
N PRO A 167 -27.39 -4.86 -0.31
CA PRO A 167 -28.29 -3.80 -0.76
C PRO A 167 -29.75 -4.29 -0.71
N SER A 168 -30.52 -3.80 0.28
CA SER A 168 -31.96 -4.06 0.38
C SER A 168 -32.73 -3.10 -0.54
N PRO A 169 -33.65 -3.59 -1.40
CA PRO A 169 -34.44 -2.75 -2.29
C PRO A 169 -35.39 -1.79 -1.55
N ASP A 170 -35.74 -2.10 -0.29
CA ASP A 170 -36.67 -1.31 0.53
C ASP A 170 -35.97 -0.35 1.50
N ALA A 171 -34.62 -0.30 1.49
CA ALA A 171 -33.90 0.60 2.38
C ALA A 171 -34.07 2.07 1.95
N PRO A 172 -34.42 2.98 2.87
CA PRO A 172 -34.51 4.40 2.55
C PRO A 172 -33.16 4.91 2.03
N SER A 173 -33.17 5.58 0.88
CA SER A 173 -31.95 6.11 0.27
C SER A 173 -31.36 7.21 1.17
N VAL A 174 -30.32 6.89 1.94
CA VAL A 174 -29.63 7.85 2.84
C VAL A 174 -29.07 9.05 2.07
N THR A 175 -28.82 8.87 0.77
CA THR A 175 -28.18 9.84 -0.11
C THR A 175 -29.13 10.32 -1.21
N TRP A 176 -29.29 11.63 -1.35
CA TRP A 176 -29.95 12.30 -2.46
C TRP A 176 -28.93 12.71 -3.53
N LYS A 177 -29.23 12.40 -4.80
CA LYS A 177 -28.42 12.82 -5.95
C LYS A 177 -29.06 14.03 -6.64
N GLY A 178 -28.34 15.14 -6.68
CA GLY A 178 -28.83 16.36 -7.31
C GLY A 178 -29.01 16.19 -8.82
N LYS A 179 -30.22 16.46 -9.32
CA LYS A 179 -30.57 16.30 -10.75
C LYS A 179 -29.68 17.11 -11.70
N ARG A 180 -29.28 18.32 -11.30
CA ARG A 180 -28.44 19.23 -12.11
C ARG A 180 -26.95 19.03 -11.90
N THR A 181 -26.53 18.73 -10.67
CA THR A 181 -25.11 18.66 -10.29
C THR A 181 -24.55 17.24 -10.37
N GLY A 182 -25.43 16.22 -10.37
CA GLY A 182 -25.05 14.82 -10.26
C GLY A 182 -24.35 14.46 -8.94
N LYS A 183 -24.30 15.39 -7.98
CA LYS A 183 -23.61 15.20 -6.69
C LYS A 183 -24.53 14.49 -5.71
N GLU A 184 -23.93 13.56 -4.98
CA GLU A 184 -24.54 12.79 -3.91
C GLU A 184 -24.38 13.54 -2.58
N HIS A 185 -25.49 13.78 -1.90
CA HIS A 185 -25.57 14.48 -0.61
C HIS A 185 -26.41 13.67 0.37
N ILE A 186 -26.10 13.74 1.65
CA ILE A 186 -26.91 13.09 2.69
C ILE A 186 -28.26 13.82 2.77
N GLN A 187 -29.35 13.07 2.84
CA GLN A 187 -30.69 13.65 2.96
C GLN A 187 -30.83 14.42 4.27
N VAL A 188 -31.48 15.58 4.21
CA VAL A 188 -31.67 16.43 5.40
C VAL A 188 -32.47 15.69 6.47
N ASP A 189 -33.47 14.89 6.08
CA ASP A 189 -34.31 14.11 6.99
C ASP A 189 -33.52 13.13 7.87
N GLN A 190 -32.39 12.62 7.36
CA GLN A 190 -31.48 11.73 8.09
C GLN A 190 -30.65 12.49 9.14
N ILE A 191 -30.32 13.75 8.86
CA ILE A 191 -29.53 14.62 9.73
C ILE A 191 -30.41 15.21 10.83
N THR A 192 -31.61 15.66 10.47
CA THR A 192 -32.51 16.33 11.41
C THR A 192 -33.30 15.38 12.27
N LYS A 193 -33.28 14.05 12.01
CA LYS A 193 -34.04 12.97 12.68
C LYS A 193 -35.41 13.46 13.17
N GLN A 194 -36.51 13.17 12.46
CA GLN A 194 -37.91 13.68 12.58
C GLN A 194 -38.56 14.05 13.95
N ASP A 195 -37.83 14.14 15.06
CA ASP A 195 -38.18 14.63 16.38
C ASP A 195 -38.03 16.15 16.57
N LYS A 196 -38.59 16.64 17.69
CA LYS A 196 -38.63 18.04 18.16
C LYS A 196 -37.26 18.68 18.50
N GLY A 197 -36.15 18.14 17.99
CA GLY A 197 -34.77 18.62 18.21
C GLY A 197 -33.92 18.76 16.94
N GLY A 198 -34.53 18.70 15.75
CA GLY A 198 -33.79 18.63 14.49
C GLY A 198 -32.83 19.79 14.18
N TYR A 199 -33.09 20.99 14.72
CA TYR A 199 -32.15 22.11 14.62
C TYR A 199 -30.84 21.83 15.37
N ASP A 200 -30.91 21.38 16.63
CA ASP A 200 -29.71 21.11 17.43
C ASP A 200 -28.89 19.95 16.85
N HIS A 201 -29.55 18.90 16.34
CA HIS A 201 -28.89 17.81 15.62
C HIS A 201 -28.21 18.29 14.33
N ALA A 202 -28.84 19.17 13.55
CA ALA A 202 -28.22 19.75 12.37
C ALA A 202 -27.02 20.64 12.72
N VAL A 203 -27.10 21.43 13.81
CA VAL A 203 -25.97 22.25 14.27
C VAL A 203 -24.82 21.37 14.75
N GLN A 204 -25.07 20.36 15.59
CA GLN A 204 -24.04 19.42 16.03
C GLN A 204 -23.40 18.67 14.86
N TYR A 205 -24.21 18.28 13.88
CA TYR A 205 -23.75 17.69 12.64
C TYR A 205 -22.78 18.62 11.89
N LEU A 206 -23.20 19.86 11.64
CA LEU A 206 -22.38 20.85 10.93
C LEU A 206 -21.11 21.18 11.70
N LEU A 207 -21.17 21.30 13.03
CA LEU A 207 -20.00 21.51 13.89
C LEU A 207 -19.02 20.33 13.79
N SER A 208 -19.52 19.09 13.81
CA SER A 208 -18.69 17.89 13.68
C SER A 208 -17.93 17.84 12.35
N LYS A 209 -18.53 18.32 11.26
CA LYS A 209 -17.92 18.37 9.92
C LYS A 209 -17.07 19.64 9.69
N ALA A 210 -17.42 20.76 10.31
CA ALA A 210 -16.76 22.05 10.12
C ALA A 210 -15.46 22.18 10.94
N LEU A 211 -15.43 21.61 12.16
CA LEU A 211 -14.27 21.68 13.06
C LEU A 211 -13.23 20.57 12.79
N THR A 212 -13.57 19.58 11.98
CA THR A 212 -12.64 18.51 11.62
C THR A 212 -11.89 18.84 10.32
N GLU A 213 -10.67 18.30 10.19
CA GLU A 213 -9.93 18.27 8.91
C GLU A 213 -10.67 17.52 7.78
N ALA A 214 -11.85 16.97 8.07
CA ALA A 214 -12.85 16.52 7.10
C ALA A 214 -13.22 17.64 6.11
N ALA A 215 -13.21 18.90 6.55
CA ALA A 215 -13.54 20.07 5.72
C ALA A 215 -12.45 20.45 4.69
N LYS A 216 -11.19 20.04 4.88
CA LYS A 216 -10.11 20.36 3.93
C LYS A 216 -10.39 19.71 2.57
N THR A 217 -10.17 20.42 1.46
CA THR A 217 -10.34 19.78 0.15
C THR A 217 -9.34 18.62 0.01
N PRO A 218 -9.67 17.55 -0.74
CA PRO A 218 -8.75 16.43 -0.94
C PRO A 218 -7.38 16.89 -1.48
N MET A 219 -7.34 17.97 -2.26
CA MET A 219 -6.11 18.52 -2.81
C MET A 219 -5.24 19.26 -1.79
N ASP A 220 -5.82 19.74 -0.68
CA ASP A 220 -5.10 20.41 0.41
C ASP A 220 -4.49 19.42 1.40
N LEU A 221 -4.89 18.14 1.32
CA LEU A 221 -4.29 17.06 2.12
C LEU A 221 -2.83 16.81 1.74
N LEU A 222 -2.47 17.06 0.48
CA LEU A 222 -1.10 16.93 -0.03
C LEU A 222 -0.72 18.17 -0.82
N ARG A 223 0.29 18.87 -0.31
CA ARG A 223 0.77 20.09 -0.94
C ARG A 223 1.67 19.75 -2.12
N PRO A 224 1.64 20.55 -3.20
CA PRO A 224 2.61 20.39 -4.29
C PRO A 224 4.02 20.66 -3.75
N LEU A 225 4.95 19.79 -4.09
CA LEU A 225 6.35 19.90 -3.67
C LEU A 225 7.03 20.99 -4.49
N LYS A 226 7.77 21.88 -3.81
CA LYS A 226 8.56 22.94 -4.45
C LYS A 226 10.06 22.67 -4.30
N ASN A 227 10.83 23.07 -5.31
CA ASN A 227 12.30 23.12 -5.32
C ASN A 227 12.96 21.84 -4.76
N GLY A 228 13.66 21.93 -3.62
CA GLY A 228 14.41 20.82 -3.03
C GLY A 228 13.56 19.60 -2.67
N ARG A 229 12.31 19.79 -2.23
CA ARG A 229 11.40 18.68 -1.91
C ARG A 229 10.97 17.91 -3.17
N MET A 230 10.90 18.59 -4.32
CA MET A 230 10.61 17.93 -5.60
C MET A 230 11.78 17.04 -6.02
N TRP A 231 13.02 17.52 -5.92
CA TRP A 231 14.22 16.73 -6.23
C TRP A 231 14.40 15.55 -5.28
N ALA A 232 14.14 15.75 -3.99
CA ALA A 232 14.11 14.68 -3.01
C ALA A 232 13.14 13.55 -3.38
N GLU A 233 11.95 13.91 -3.86
CA GLU A 233 10.97 12.93 -4.30
C GLU A 233 11.41 12.19 -5.57
N TRP A 234 12.06 12.87 -6.52
CA TRP A 234 12.67 12.21 -7.67
C TRP A 234 13.78 11.24 -7.27
N LEU A 235 14.64 11.60 -6.32
CA LEU A 235 15.66 10.70 -5.79
C LEU A 235 15.03 9.47 -5.14
N PHE A 236 13.98 9.66 -4.33
CA PHE A 236 13.23 8.56 -3.71
C PHE A 236 12.64 7.61 -4.76
N VAL A 237 12.05 8.15 -5.83
CA VAL A 237 11.48 7.37 -6.94
C VAL A 237 12.56 6.62 -7.72
N LEU A 238 13.72 7.24 -7.98
CA LEU A 238 14.82 6.65 -8.77
C LEU A 238 15.68 5.63 -8.00
N ARG A 239 15.67 5.71 -6.67
CA ARG A 239 16.46 4.89 -5.75
C ARG A 239 16.54 3.40 -6.12
N PRO A 240 15.44 2.66 -6.32
CA PRO A 240 15.52 1.21 -6.51
C PRO A 240 16.12 0.84 -7.88
N LEU A 241 15.91 1.67 -8.90
CA LEU A 241 16.55 1.50 -10.21
C LEU A 241 18.06 1.77 -10.13
N VAL A 242 18.49 2.85 -9.46
CA VAL A 242 19.91 3.14 -9.24
C VAL A 242 20.58 2.02 -8.46
N TYR A 243 19.90 1.48 -7.44
CA TYR A 243 20.39 0.34 -6.68
C TYR A 243 20.61 -0.90 -7.56
N VAL A 244 19.63 -1.30 -8.39
CA VAL A 244 19.79 -2.47 -9.28
C VAL A 244 20.87 -2.25 -10.35
N LEU A 245 20.97 -1.04 -10.91
CA LEU A 245 22.01 -0.71 -11.89
C LEU A 245 23.42 -0.74 -11.29
N THR A 246 23.58 -0.19 -10.09
CA THR A 246 24.86 -0.22 -9.37
C THR A 246 25.22 -1.63 -8.93
N LEU A 247 24.24 -2.43 -8.49
CA LEU A 247 24.41 -3.83 -8.14
C LEU A 247 24.90 -4.67 -9.33
N ARG A 248 24.39 -4.41 -10.54
CA ARG A 248 24.83 -5.08 -11.76
C ARG A 248 26.26 -4.72 -12.17
N LYS A 249 26.68 -3.47 -11.96
CA LYS A 249 28.03 -3.00 -12.32
C LYS A 249 29.09 -3.40 -11.31
N LEU A 250 28.79 -3.28 -10.02
CA LEU A 250 29.77 -3.38 -8.93
C LEU A 250 29.67 -4.70 -8.16
N GLY A 251 28.64 -5.50 -8.42
CA GLY A 251 28.39 -6.78 -7.78
C GLY A 251 27.76 -6.67 -6.38
N PRO A 252 27.27 -7.79 -5.83
CA PRO A 252 26.55 -7.84 -4.56
C PRO A 252 27.43 -7.78 -3.29
N THR A 253 28.74 -7.98 -3.44
CA THR A 253 29.69 -7.96 -2.31
C THR A 253 30.18 -6.55 -1.98
N SER A 254 30.02 -5.60 -2.91
CA SER A 254 30.47 -4.23 -2.72
C SER A 254 29.53 -3.45 -1.82
N TYR A 255 30.08 -2.60 -0.96
CA TYR A 255 29.33 -1.61 -0.18
C TYR A 255 28.79 -0.45 -1.02
N LYS A 256 29.31 -0.26 -2.25
CA LYS A 256 28.97 0.91 -3.07
C LYS A 256 27.48 0.97 -3.44
N PRO A 257 26.82 -0.08 -3.99
CA PRO A 257 25.38 -0.03 -4.27
C PRO A 257 24.53 0.27 -3.03
N TYR A 258 24.92 -0.31 -1.89
CA TYR A 258 24.28 -0.10 -0.61
C TYR A 258 24.37 1.37 -0.16
N LEU A 259 25.58 1.93 -0.10
CA LEU A 259 25.82 3.30 0.34
C LEU A 259 25.17 4.33 -0.60
N ILE A 260 25.20 4.11 -1.92
CA ILE A 260 24.54 5.00 -2.88
C ILE A 260 23.03 5.03 -2.64
N SER A 261 22.40 3.86 -2.52
CA SER A 261 20.96 3.77 -2.25
C SER A 261 20.58 4.40 -0.91
N LEU A 262 21.38 4.14 0.13
CA LEU A 262 21.17 4.72 1.47
C LEU A 262 21.33 6.24 1.45
N ALA A 263 22.35 6.76 0.77
CA ALA A 263 22.56 8.19 0.63
C ALA A 263 21.38 8.87 -0.09
N MET A 264 20.86 8.27 -1.16
CA MET A 264 19.65 8.79 -1.83
C MET A 264 18.44 8.86 -0.89
N GLU A 265 18.26 7.83 -0.06
CA GLU A 265 17.16 7.79 0.92
C GLU A 265 17.32 8.86 2.00
N LEU A 266 18.52 8.98 2.57
CA LEU A 266 18.82 9.96 3.60
C LEU A 266 18.67 11.38 3.05
N VAL A 267 19.16 11.67 1.85
CA VAL A 267 18.96 12.98 1.20
C VAL A 267 17.47 13.27 0.99
N SER A 268 16.69 12.27 0.59
CA SER A 268 15.24 12.41 0.48
C SER A 268 14.58 12.72 1.84
N LEU A 269 14.95 12.01 2.90
CA LEU A 269 14.42 12.22 4.25
C LEU A 269 14.85 13.55 4.87
N PHE A 270 16.10 13.96 4.69
CA PHE A 270 16.58 15.26 5.17
C PHE A 270 15.81 16.43 4.58
N SER A 271 15.22 16.27 3.38
CA SER A 271 14.37 17.30 2.79
C SER A 271 13.07 17.57 3.57
N SER A 272 12.65 16.66 4.46
CA SER A 272 11.45 16.79 5.28
C SER A 272 11.75 17.11 6.75
N MET A 273 13.03 17.14 7.11
CA MET A 273 13.47 17.53 8.45
C MET A 273 13.75 19.03 8.51
N ASP A 274 13.54 19.60 9.70
CA ASP A 274 14.01 20.91 10.07
C ASP A 274 15.26 20.75 10.95
N LEU A 275 16.38 21.32 10.49
CA LEU A 275 17.69 21.15 11.12
C LEU A 275 17.78 21.89 12.46
N SER A 276 17.05 23.00 12.63
CA SER A 276 17.07 23.76 13.89
C SER A 276 16.38 23.03 15.04
N THR A 277 15.32 22.28 14.75
CA THR A 277 14.49 21.61 15.76
C THR A 277 14.74 20.10 15.85
N PHE A 278 15.64 19.55 15.00
CA PHE A 278 15.88 18.11 14.84
C PHE A 278 14.57 17.30 14.71
N GLY A 279 13.58 17.88 14.02
CA GLY A 279 12.23 17.34 13.92
C GLY A 279 11.67 17.40 12.50
N PHE A 280 10.44 16.90 12.32
CA PHE A 280 9.71 17.09 11.06
C PHE A 280 9.37 18.57 10.87
N ARG A 281 9.49 19.06 9.64
CA ARG A 281 9.14 20.45 9.35
C ARG A 281 7.69 20.77 9.74
N PRO A 282 7.44 21.97 10.28
CA PRO A 282 6.10 22.35 10.73
C PRO A 282 5.11 22.48 9.56
N ASP A 283 5.58 22.74 8.34
CA ASP A 283 4.77 22.94 7.13
C ASP A 283 4.22 21.64 6.51
N LEU A 284 4.66 20.47 7.00
CA LEU A 284 4.21 19.16 6.51
C LEU A 284 2.75 18.89 6.89
N THR A 285 1.97 18.43 5.91
CA THR A 285 0.62 17.93 6.18
C THR A 285 0.69 16.61 6.97
N LEU A 286 -0.40 16.24 7.65
CA LEU A 286 -0.42 14.98 8.40
C LEU A 286 -0.18 13.76 7.51
N LEU A 287 -0.73 13.77 6.29
CA LEU A 287 -0.53 12.68 5.34
C LEU A 287 0.93 12.58 4.85
N GLU A 288 1.61 13.73 4.66
CA GLU A 288 3.05 13.77 4.38
C GLU A 288 3.85 13.22 5.56
N ARG A 289 3.53 13.63 6.80
CA ARG A 289 4.23 13.16 8.01
C ARG A 289 4.11 11.65 8.18
N ASP A 290 2.92 11.09 7.98
CA ASP A 290 2.72 9.65 8.14
C ASP A 290 3.47 8.83 7.08
N GLU A 291 3.54 9.32 5.84
CA GLU A 291 4.35 8.70 4.81
C GLU A 291 5.86 8.86 5.09
N TYR A 292 6.33 10.00 5.61
CA TYR A 292 7.74 10.12 6.02
C TYR A 292 8.08 9.20 7.21
N LYS A 293 7.18 9.02 8.18
CA LYS A 293 7.34 8.03 9.24
C LYS A 293 7.45 6.62 8.67
N ARG A 294 6.61 6.27 7.69
CA ARG A 294 6.72 4.99 6.97
C ARG A 294 8.09 4.85 6.30
N ARG A 295 8.54 5.87 5.56
CA ARG A 295 9.87 5.86 4.90
C ARG A 295 11.01 5.72 5.91
N TYR A 296 10.88 6.30 7.11
CA TYR A 296 11.82 6.08 8.21
C TYR A 296 11.86 4.62 8.66
N TRP A 297 10.70 3.97 8.83
CA TRP A 297 10.64 2.53 9.14
C TRP A 297 11.22 1.66 8.01
N LEU A 298 11.07 2.06 6.74
CA LEU A 298 11.68 1.37 5.61
C LEU A 298 13.22 1.39 5.65
N LEU A 299 13.86 2.31 6.38
CA LEU A 299 15.31 2.26 6.59
C LEU A 299 15.76 0.96 7.27
N LEU A 300 14.91 0.34 8.09
CA LEU A 300 15.24 -0.95 8.72
C LEU A 300 15.47 -2.06 7.69
N TYR A 301 14.85 -2.00 6.51
CA TYR A 301 15.10 -2.97 5.43
C TYR A 301 16.54 -2.92 4.91
N TYR A 302 17.27 -1.81 5.11
CA TYR A 302 18.71 -1.78 4.79
C TYR A 302 19.52 -2.72 5.68
N LEU A 303 19.04 -3.07 6.88
CA LEU A 303 19.69 -4.07 7.72
C LEU A 303 19.61 -5.48 7.09
N LEU A 304 18.58 -5.74 6.29
CA LEU A 304 18.36 -7.00 5.57
C LEU A 304 19.00 -7.03 4.18
N ARG A 305 19.66 -5.94 3.77
CA ARG A 305 20.26 -5.80 2.43
C ARG A 305 21.77 -6.08 2.46
N ASN A 306 22.25 -6.74 1.40
CA ASN A 306 23.69 -6.95 1.22
C ASN A 306 24.43 -5.65 0.90
N PRO A 307 25.69 -5.49 1.36
CA PRO A 307 26.51 -6.46 2.10
C PRO A 307 26.34 -6.42 3.64
N PHE A 308 25.61 -5.43 4.18
CA PHE A 308 25.42 -5.28 5.63
C PHE A 308 24.80 -6.54 6.26
N TYR A 309 23.78 -7.10 5.59
CA TYR A 309 23.12 -8.32 6.04
C TYR A 309 24.11 -9.48 6.22
N THR A 310 24.92 -9.79 5.21
CA THR A 310 25.88 -10.90 5.27
C THR A 310 26.94 -10.74 6.33
N GLN A 311 27.38 -9.51 6.63
CA GLN A 311 28.52 -9.26 7.51
C GLN A 311 28.11 -9.07 8.98
N TRP A 312 26.91 -8.56 9.25
CA TRP A 312 26.49 -8.21 10.61
C TRP A 312 25.15 -8.85 10.97
N THR A 313 24.12 -8.64 10.16
CA THR A 313 22.74 -9.04 10.53
C THR A 313 22.57 -10.55 10.56
N LYS A 314 23.14 -11.28 9.60
CA LYS A 314 23.00 -12.73 9.46
C LYS A 314 23.54 -13.47 10.67
N GLU A 315 24.73 -13.13 11.15
CA GLU A 315 25.35 -13.78 12.30
C GLU A 315 24.55 -13.53 13.58
N ARG A 316 24.13 -12.29 13.82
CA ARG A 316 23.30 -11.94 14.97
C ARG A 316 21.93 -12.60 14.93
N MET A 317 21.32 -12.66 13.74
CA MET A 317 20.05 -13.33 13.53
C MET A 317 20.17 -14.83 13.79
N ASN A 318 21.23 -15.48 13.29
CA ASN A 318 21.49 -16.90 13.55
C ASN A 318 21.74 -17.17 15.04
N ALA A 319 22.52 -16.31 15.72
CA ALA A 319 22.74 -16.40 17.16
C ALA A 319 21.42 -16.27 17.94
N PHE A 320 20.56 -15.33 17.53
CA PHE A 320 19.23 -15.18 18.10
C PHE A 320 18.36 -16.43 17.85
N ILE A 321 18.26 -16.93 16.61
CA ILE A 321 17.49 -18.14 16.27
C ILE A 321 17.95 -19.34 17.12
N ASN A 322 19.27 -19.51 17.28
CA ASN A 322 19.84 -20.62 18.04
C ASN A 322 19.63 -20.48 19.55
N GLY A 323 19.65 -19.25 20.09
CA GLY A 323 19.35 -18.98 21.49
C GLY A 323 17.86 -19.06 21.82
N ALA A 324 17.03 -18.48 20.95
CA ALA A 324 15.57 -18.45 21.06
C ALA A 324 14.94 -19.84 20.90
N GLY A 325 15.52 -20.71 20.08
CA GLY A 325 15.08 -22.10 19.91
C GLY A 325 15.07 -22.93 21.20
N ARG A 326 15.77 -22.49 22.26
CA ARG A 326 15.82 -23.17 23.55
C ARG A 326 14.63 -22.86 24.47
N ARG A 327 13.80 -21.87 24.15
CA ARG A 327 12.62 -21.49 24.96
C ARG A 327 11.33 -21.84 24.21
N PRO A 328 10.35 -22.51 24.83
CA PRO A 328 9.20 -23.10 24.14
C PRO A 328 8.27 -22.09 23.44
N LEU A 329 8.19 -20.85 23.93
CA LEU A 329 7.38 -19.80 23.28
C LEU A 329 8.13 -19.06 22.17
N ILE A 330 9.45 -18.89 22.31
CA ILE A 330 10.27 -18.15 21.35
C ILE A 330 10.75 -19.06 20.22
N SER A 331 10.71 -20.39 20.43
CA SER A 331 11.06 -21.39 19.42
C SER A 331 10.15 -21.35 18.20
N LEU A 332 8.87 -20.98 18.36
CA LEU A 332 7.94 -20.81 17.23
C LEU A 332 8.40 -19.66 16.31
N PHE A 333 8.69 -18.50 16.88
CA PHE A 333 9.21 -17.35 16.13
C PHE A 333 10.58 -17.65 15.51
N ALA A 334 11.46 -18.34 16.23
CA ALA A 334 12.76 -18.76 15.72
C ALA A 334 12.63 -19.76 14.56
N GLY A 335 11.64 -20.66 14.61
CA GLY A 335 11.31 -21.59 13.53
C GLY A 335 10.84 -20.87 12.27
N ILE A 336 9.87 -19.95 12.40
CA ILE A 336 9.41 -19.12 11.27
C ILE A 336 10.58 -18.33 10.67
N LEU A 337 11.38 -17.68 11.50
CA LEU A 337 12.51 -16.87 11.01
C LEU A 337 13.54 -17.72 10.25
N ARG A 338 13.79 -18.95 10.71
CA ARG A 338 14.66 -19.92 10.03
C ARG A 338 14.09 -20.36 8.68
N ASP A 339 12.77 -20.56 8.59
CA ASP A 339 12.11 -20.96 7.34
C ASP A 339 12.09 -19.82 6.31
N TYR A 340 12.00 -18.56 6.76
CA TYR A 340 11.97 -17.36 5.88
C TYR A 340 13.34 -16.82 5.47
N GLN A 341 14.38 -17.04 6.28
CA GLN A 341 15.73 -16.55 6.01
C GLN A 341 16.24 -16.94 4.59
N PRO A 342 16.09 -18.19 4.10
CA PRO A 342 16.47 -18.57 2.74
C PRO A 342 15.72 -17.78 1.66
N LEU A 343 14.45 -17.43 1.89
CA LEU A 343 13.64 -16.67 0.93
C LEU A 343 14.18 -15.25 0.77
N TRP A 344 14.52 -14.59 1.88
CA TRP A 344 15.11 -13.25 1.87
C TRP A 344 16.48 -13.21 1.18
N GLU A 345 17.27 -14.28 1.34
CA GLU A 345 18.58 -14.39 0.68
C GLU A 345 18.44 -14.69 -0.82
N LYS A 346 17.41 -15.44 -1.21
CA LYS A 346 17.21 -15.91 -2.59
C LYS A 346 16.53 -14.89 -3.48
N TRP A 347 15.56 -14.12 -2.98
CA TRP A 347 14.71 -13.23 -3.80
C TRP A 347 14.95 -11.76 -3.46
N HIS A 348 15.09 -10.93 -4.50
CA HIS A 348 15.36 -9.50 -4.36
C HIS A 348 14.18 -8.75 -3.74
N PHE A 349 12.96 -9.07 -4.18
CA PHE A 349 11.80 -8.26 -3.81
C PHE A 349 11.37 -8.40 -2.34
N TYR A 350 11.66 -9.52 -1.67
CA TYR A 350 11.41 -9.64 -0.22
C TYR A 350 12.27 -8.69 0.64
N THR A 351 13.45 -8.28 0.15
CA THR A 351 14.37 -7.38 0.87
C THR A 351 14.42 -5.98 0.26
N SER A 352 13.77 -5.75 -0.88
CA SER A 352 13.57 -4.41 -1.41
C SER A 352 12.40 -3.76 -0.68
N GLY A 353 12.66 -3.14 0.47
CA GLY A 353 11.67 -2.31 1.15
C GLY A 353 11.24 -1.14 0.27
N TYR A 354 10.15 -1.31 -0.49
CA TYR A 354 9.57 -0.27 -1.35
C TYR A 354 8.05 -0.35 -1.46
#